data_AF-A0A496XCU4-F1
#
_entry.id   AF-A0A496XCU4-F1
#
_cell.length_a   1.000
_cell.length_b   1.000
_cell.length_c   1.000
_cell.angle_alpha   90.00
_cell.angle_beta   90.00
_cell.angle_gamma   90.00
#
_symmetry.space_group_name_H-M   'P 1'
#
loop_
_entity.id
_entity.type
_entity.pdbx_description
1 polymer ?
#
loop_
_entity_poly.entity_id
_entity_poly.type
_entity_poly.pdbx_seq_one_letter_code
_entity_poly.pdbx_strand_id
1 'polypeptide(L)'
;MTSQLPPELARAKARILEIAAGEGLDFDPIIFEMIDYAQMSHIAAYGGFPTRYPHWRWGMEYDRLAKSGRYGLSKIYELVVNTNPVYAYLLTSNGYMDQKLVMAHVCGHADFFKNNIWFAHTSKKMMDQTANHASRIRRHIQAVGQDRVETFIDACLSLEDLIDPHSPYIQRRRTDGDIE
;
A
#
# COMPACT_ATOMS: atom_id res chain seq x y z
N MET A 1 8.68 -13.67 7.97
CA MET A 1 7.89 -14.76 7.38
C MET A 1 8.22 -14.82 5.91
N THR A 2 9.07 -15.75 5.49
CA THR A 2 9.36 -15.99 4.06
C THR A 2 8.32 -16.98 3.54
N SER A 3 7.12 -16.48 3.22
CA SER A 3 6.14 -17.25 2.48
C SER A 3 6.63 -17.33 1.03
N GLN A 4 7.47 -18.33 0.73
CA GLN A 4 7.91 -18.59 -0.64
C GLN A 4 6.70 -19.03 -1.48
N LEU A 5 6.54 -18.41 -2.64
CA LEU A 5 5.51 -18.80 -3.60
C LEU A 5 5.60 -20.31 -3.88
N PRO A 6 4.47 -21.03 -3.93
CA PRO A 6 4.42 -22.39 -4.44
C PRO A 6 5.16 -22.50 -5.79
N PRO A 7 5.87 -23.61 -6.07
CA PRO A 7 6.69 -23.74 -7.29
C PRO A 7 5.91 -23.48 -8.60
N GLU A 8 4.64 -23.86 -8.63
CA GLU A 8 3.74 -23.60 -9.77
C GLU A 8 3.47 -22.10 -9.96
N LEU A 9 3.24 -21.36 -8.87
CA LEU A 9 3.02 -19.92 -8.89
C LEU A 9 4.33 -19.17 -9.19
N ALA A 10 5.48 -19.68 -8.74
CA ALA A 10 6.77 -19.12 -9.12
C ALA A 10 7.02 -19.24 -10.63
N ARG A 11 6.69 -20.38 -11.25
CA ARG A 11 6.73 -20.55 -12.71
C ARG A 11 5.74 -19.65 -13.43
N ALA A 12 4.52 -19.55 -12.92
CA ALA A 12 3.50 -18.67 -13.48
C ALA A 12 3.92 -17.20 -13.41
N LYS A 13 4.46 -16.74 -12.27
CA LYS A 13 5.06 -15.42 -12.09
C LYS A 13 6.11 -15.15 -13.16
N ALA A 14 7.09 -16.05 -13.33
CA ALA A 14 8.15 -15.87 -14.31
C ALA A 14 7.59 -15.69 -15.73
N ARG A 15 6.63 -16.53 -16.12
CA ARG A 15 5.98 -16.44 -17.43
C ARG A 15 5.16 -15.16 -17.61
N ILE A 16 4.45 -14.71 -16.57
CA ILE A 16 3.67 -13.47 -16.62
C ILE A 16 4.58 -12.26 -16.75
N LEU A 17 5.68 -12.20 -16.00
CA LEU A 17 6.65 -11.11 -16.11
C LEU A 17 7.32 -11.07 -17.48
N GLU A 18 7.64 -12.22 -18.06
CA GLU A 18 8.17 -12.33 -19.42
C GLU A 18 7.18 -11.80 -20.46
N ILE A 19 5.91 -12.20 -20.38
CA ILE A 19 4.85 -11.71 -21.28
C ILE A 19 4.67 -10.21 -21.09
N ALA A 20 4.57 -9.72 -19.85
CA ALA A 20 4.38 -8.30 -19.57
C ALA A 20 5.52 -7.43 -20.12
N ALA A 21 6.77 -7.89 -19.98
CA ALA A 21 7.91 -7.22 -20.60
C ALA A 21 7.86 -7.27 -22.13
N GLY A 22 7.41 -8.40 -22.72
CA GLY A 22 7.23 -8.55 -24.17
C GLY A 22 6.14 -7.65 -24.76
N GLU A 23 5.09 -7.36 -23.99
CA GLU A 23 4.02 -6.41 -24.35
C GLU A 23 4.42 -4.93 -24.11
N GLY A 24 5.62 -4.68 -23.58
CA GLY A 24 6.17 -3.33 -23.41
C GLY A 24 5.79 -2.63 -22.11
N LEU A 25 5.30 -3.35 -21.09
CA LEU A 25 5.09 -2.76 -19.76
C LEU A 25 6.43 -2.48 -19.06
N ASP A 26 6.55 -1.31 -18.44
CA ASP A 26 7.73 -0.88 -17.69
C ASP A 26 7.39 -0.68 -16.20
N PHE A 27 7.92 -1.54 -15.34
CA PHE A 27 7.66 -1.53 -13.90
C PHE A 27 8.90 -1.80 -13.06
N ASP A 28 8.86 -1.34 -11.80
CA ASP A 28 9.85 -1.69 -10.78
C ASP A 28 9.75 -3.20 -10.40
N PRO A 29 10.80 -3.82 -9.85
CA PRO A 29 10.77 -5.24 -9.49
C PRO A 29 9.59 -5.59 -8.56
N ILE A 30 8.83 -6.64 -8.92
CA ILE A 30 7.62 -7.05 -8.19
C ILE A 30 7.90 -8.26 -7.29
N ILE A 31 7.64 -8.08 -5.99
CA ILE A 31 7.68 -9.12 -4.97
C ILE A 31 6.26 -9.53 -4.64
N PHE A 32 5.94 -10.80 -4.90
CA PHE A 32 4.66 -11.38 -4.54
C PHE A 32 4.80 -12.18 -3.24
N GLU A 33 3.91 -11.91 -2.29
CA GLU A 33 3.85 -12.60 -1.01
C GLU A 33 2.47 -13.21 -0.80
N MET A 34 2.43 -14.51 -0.49
CA MET A 34 1.19 -15.22 -0.20
C MET A 34 0.83 -15.06 1.27
N ILE A 35 -0.36 -14.54 1.55
CA ILE A 35 -0.85 -14.27 2.90
C ILE A 35 -2.25 -14.82 3.12
N ASP A 36 -2.55 -15.19 4.36
CA ASP A 36 -3.90 -15.60 4.75
C ASP A 36 -4.86 -14.41 4.88
N TYR A 37 -6.13 -14.71 5.11
CA TYR A 37 -7.17 -13.70 5.24
C TYR A 37 -7.00 -12.76 6.44
N ALA A 38 -6.49 -13.27 7.56
CA ALA A 38 -6.26 -12.45 8.76
C ALA A 38 -5.08 -11.50 8.55
N GLN A 39 -3.99 -12.00 7.95
CA GLN A 39 -2.85 -11.21 7.53
C GLN A 39 -3.24 -10.14 6.50
N MET A 40 -4.06 -10.50 5.51
CA MET A 40 -4.57 -9.55 4.51
C MET A 40 -5.34 -8.43 5.19
N SER A 41 -6.26 -8.77 6.10
CA SER A 41 -7.04 -7.77 6.85
C SER A 41 -6.15 -6.85 7.69
N HIS A 42 -5.09 -7.39 8.32
CA HIS A 42 -4.14 -6.61 9.10
C HIS A 42 -3.35 -5.64 8.22
N ILE A 43 -2.75 -6.14 7.14
CA ILE A 43 -1.95 -5.32 6.23
C ILE A 43 -2.83 -4.25 5.56
N ALA A 44 -4.04 -4.62 5.13
CA ALA A 44 -5.01 -3.70 4.55
C ALA A 44 -5.45 -2.62 5.55
N ALA A 45 -5.68 -2.97 6.81
CA ALA A 45 -5.98 -1.98 7.85
C ALA A 45 -4.87 -0.95 8.01
N TYR A 46 -3.61 -1.33 7.81
CA TYR A 46 -2.46 -0.42 7.84
C TYR A 46 -2.24 0.29 6.49
N GLY A 47 -3.13 0.13 5.52
CA GLY A 47 -3.02 0.70 4.17
C GLY A 47 -1.88 0.10 3.35
N GLY A 48 -1.53 -1.16 3.62
CA GLY A 48 -0.49 -1.90 2.91
C GLY A 48 0.90 -1.87 3.53
N PHE A 49 1.12 -1.05 4.56
CA PHE A 49 2.45 -0.89 5.14
C PHE A 49 2.63 -1.75 6.39
N PRO A 50 3.76 -2.48 6.53
CA PRO A 50 4.00 -3.35 7.69
C PRO A 50 4.06 -2.61 9.04
N THR A 51 4.38 -1.31 9.02
CA THR A 51 4.51 -0.50 10.23
C THR A 51 3.85 0.86 10.04
N ARG A 52 2.96 1.18 10.99
CA ARG A 52 2.28 2.46 11.14
C ARG A 52 2.46 3.01 12.55
N TYR A 53 2.13 4.27 12.74
CA TYR A 53 2.09 4.86 14.07
C TYR A 53 1.04 4.14 14.94
N PRO A 54 1.33 3.92 16.24
CA PRO A 54 0.39 3.26 17.13
C PRO A 54 -0.84 4.13 17.30
N HIS A 55 -2.01 3.58 16.96
CA HIS A 55 -3.30 4.27 17.08
C HIS A 55 -4.45 3.25 17.03
N TRP A 56 -5.49 3.49 17.82
CA TRP A 56 -6.65 2.62 17.94
C TRP A 56 -7.45 2.50 16.62
N ARG A 57 -7.43 3.53 15.75
CA ARG A 57 -8.09 3.53 14.42
C ARG A 57 -7.78 2.27 13.60
N TRP A 58 -6.55 1.77 13.69
CA TRP A 58 -6.13 0.62 12.89
C TRP A 58 -6.77 -0.67 13.37
N GLY A 59 -7.02 -0.78 14.68
CA GLY A 59 -7.78 -1.90 15.26
C GLY A 59 -9.24 -1.88 14.83
N MET A 60 -9.86 -0.69 14.78
CA MET A 60 -11.21 -0.55 14.23
C MET A 60 -11.29 -0.94 12.76
N GLU A 61 -10.33 -0.48 11.95
CA GLU A 61 -10.32 -0.78 10.53
C GLU A 61 -10.08 -2.27 10.27
N TYR A 62 -9.20 -2.90 11.05
CA TYR A 62 -9.04 -4.35 11.03
C TYR A 62 -10.35 -5.08 11.34
N ASP A 63 -11.05 -4.68 12.41
CA ASP A 63 -12.32 -5.31 12.79
C ASP A 63 -13.37 -5.15 11.68
N ARG A 64 -13.46 -3.96 11.06
CA ARG A 64 -14.34 -3.69 9.91
C ARG A 64 -14.02 -4.60 8.73
N LEU A 65 -12.76 -4.67 8.30
CA LEU A 65 -12.32 -5.47 7.16
C LEU A 65 -12.49 -6.97 7.43
N ALA A 66 -12.07 -7.44 8.60
CA ALA A 66 -12.16 -8.84 8.99
C ALA A 66 -13.62 -9.31 9.00
N LYS A 67 -14.54 -8.53 9.59
CA LYS A 67 -15.98 -8.81 9.58
C LYS A 67 -16.57 -8.75 8.18
N SER A 68 -16.22 -7.73 7.39
CA SER A 68 -16.73 -7.55 6.03
C SER A 68 -16.50 -8.78 5.16
N GLY A 69 -15.28 -9.31 5.11
CA GLY A 69 -15.04 -10.54 4.35
C GLY A 69 -15.47 -11.83 5.06
N ARG A 70 -15.55 -11.88 6.41
CA ARG A 70 -16.17 -13.02 7.11
C ARG A 70 -17.65 -13.18 6.71
N TYR A 71 -18.37 -12.07 6.56
CA TYR A 71 -19.76 -12.04 6.11
C TYR A 71 -19.90 -12.09 4.59
N GLY A 72 -18.80 -12.22 3.84
CA GLY A 72 -18.82 -12.26 2.38
C GLY A 72 -19.22 -10.94 1.71
N LEU A 73 -19.20 -9.82 2.43
CA LEU A 73 -19.54 -8.49 1.91
C LEU A 73 -18.42 -7.90 1.04
N SER A 74 -17.18 -8.31 1.28
CA SER A 74 -16.01 -7.86 0.50
C SER A 74 -14.94 -8.95 0.41
N LYS A 75 -14.30 -9.09 -0.75
CA LYS A 75 -13.12 -9.95 -0.92
C LYS A 75 -11.97 -9.13 -1.49
N ILE A 76 -10.84 -9.13 -0.78
CA ILE A 76 -9.59 -8.52 -1.25
C ILE A 76 -8.79 -9.63 -1.97
N TYR A 77 -8.72 -9.55 -3.29
CA TYR A 77 -7.98 -10.52 -4.09
C TYR A 77 -6.47 -10.28 -4.00
N GLU A 78 -6.08 -9.01 -4.02
CA GLU A 78 -4.72 -8.52 -3.88
C GLU A 78 -4.65 -7.20 -3.13
N LEU A 79 -3.46 -6.91 -2.63
CA LEU A 79 -3.11 -5.58 -2.15
C LEU A 79 -1.71 -5.20 -2.67
N VAL A 80 -1.63 -4.10 -3.41
CA VAL A 80 -0.40 -3.63 -4.06
C VAL A 80 0.11 -2.36 -3.41
N VAL A 81 1.38 -2.38 -3.03
CA VAL A 81 2.08 -1.24 -2.42
C VAL A 81 3.09 -0.70 -3.43
N ASN A 82 2.87 0.55 -3.86
CA ASN A 82 3.72 1.24 -4.83
C ASN A 82 5.03 1.74 -4.19
N THR A 83 5.92 0.80 -3.86
CA THR A 83 7.31 1.06 -3.43
C THR A 83 8.28 0.57 -4.49
N ASN A 84 9.58 0.78 -4.28
CA ASN A 84 10.62 0.13 -5.07
C ASN A 84 11.47 -0.75 -4.13
N PRO A 85 11.31 -2.09 -4.16
CA PRO A 85 10.46 -2.89 -5.06
C PRO A 85 8.96 -2.76 -4.76
N VAL A 86 8.11 -3.13 -5.73
CA VAL A 86 6.65 -3.18 -5.58
C VAL A 86 6.28 -4.44 -4.79
N TYR A 87 5.55 -4.29 -3.71
CA TYR A 87 5.04 -5.42 -2.93
C TYR A 87 3.59 -5.71 -3.32
N ALA A 88 3.31 -6.97 -3.62
CA ALA A 88 1.98 -7.44 -3.96
C ALA A 88 1.62 -8.62 -3.06
N TYR A 89 0.62 -8.41 -2.23
CA TYR A 89 0.10 -9.43 -1.33
C TYR A 89 -1.02 -10.20 -2.01
N LEU A 90 -0.88 -11.53 -2.07
CA LEU A 90 -1.81 -12.45 -2.71
C LEU A 90 -2.55 -13.26 -1.64
N LEU A 91 -3.87 -13.35 -1.76
CA LEU A 91 -4.67 -14.12 -0.81
C LEU A 91 -4.54 -15.63 -1.09
N THR A 92 -4.20 -16.42 -0.06
CA THR A 92 -4.01 -17.88 -0.18
C THR A 92 -5.24 -18.68 -0.59
N SER A 93 -6.44 -18.14 -0.38
CA SER A 93 -7.70 -18.80 -0.75
C SER A 93 -8.09 -18.61 -2.22
N ASN A 94 -7.34 -17.81 -3.00
CA ASN A 94 -7.60 -17.66 -4.43
C ASN A 94 -7.17 -18.93 -5.19
N GLY A 95 -8.00 -19.36 -6.16
CA GLY A 95 -7.68 -20.50 -7.01
C GLY A 95 -6.48 -20.21 -7.93
N TYR A 96 -5.87 -21.26 -8.49
CA TYR A 96 -4.67 -21.11 -9.33
C TYR A 96 -4.87 -20.14 -10.52
N MET A 97 -6.04 -20.19 -11.17
CA MET A 97 -6.36 -19.26 -12.28
C MET A 97 -6.51 -17.82 -11.79
N ASP A 98 -7.18 -17.62 -10.65
CA ASP A 98 -7.33 -16.30 -10.03
C ASP A 98 -5.97 -15.71 -9.69
N GLN A 99 -5.06 -16.50 -9.11
CA GLN A 99 -3.70 -16.05 -8.80
C GLN A 99 -2.97 -15.55 -10.05
N LYS A 100 -3.09 -16.26 -11.17
CA LYS A 100 -2.48 -15.84 -12.44
C LYS A 100 -3.07 -14.54 -12.96
N LEU A 101 -4.39 -14.41 -12.91
CA LEU A 101 -5.09 -13.20 -13.34
C LEU A 101 -4.66 -12.00 -12.49
N VAL A 102 -4.63 -12.17 -11.18
CA VAL A 102 -4.19 -11.17 -10.21
C VAL A 102 -2.72 -10.81 -10.43
N MET A 103 -1.81 -11.78 -10.62
CA MET A 103 -0.40 -11.50 -10.90
C MET A 103 -0.23 -10.67 -12.18
N ALA A 104 -0.99 -10.97 -13.23
CA ALA A 104 -0.98 -10.18 -14.45
C ALA A 104 -1.55 -8.77 -14.22
N HIS A 105 -2.63 -8.66 -13.45
CA HIS A 105 -3.24 -7.38 -13.05
C HIS A 105 -2.24 -6.50 -12.28
N VAL A 106 -1.49 -7.08 -11.35
CA VAL A 106 -0.44 -6.39 -10.57
C VAL A 106 0.66 -5.82 -11.47
N CYS A 107 1.02 -6.50 -12.57
CA CYS A 107 1.99 -5.96 -13.53
C CYS A 107 1.46 -4.67 -14.17
N GLY A 108 0.17 -4.65 -14.52
CA GLY A 108 -0.50 -3.44 -15.01
C GLY A 108 -0.54 -2.32 -13.97
N HIS A 109 -0.82 -2.64 -12.70
CA HIS A 109 -0.72 -1.67 -11.62
C HIS A 109 0.69 -1.09 -11.49
N ALA A 110 1.72 -1.94 -11.51
CA ALA A 110 3.10 -1.52 -11.31
C ALA A 110 3.58 -0.58 -12.44
N ASP A 111 3.20 -0.88 -13.69
CA ASP A 111 3.46 -0.02 -14.84
C ASP A 111 2.72 1.32 -14.72
N PHE A 112 1.41 1.25 -14.46
CA PHE A 112 0.57 2.43 -14.28
C PHE A 112 1.11 3.34 -13.17
N PHE A 113 1.51 2.77 -12.03
CA PHE A 113 2.07 3.52 -10.92
C PHE A 113 3.43 4.16 -11.22
N LYS A 114 4.22 3.58 -12.13
CA LYS A 114 5.51 4.12 -12.53
C LYS A 114 5.36 5.24 -13.57
N ASN A 115 4.46 5.07 -14.52
CA ASN A 115 4.38 5.91 -15.72
C ASN A 115 3.27 6.98 -15.65
N ASN A 116 2.41 6.96 -14.63
CA ASN A 116 1.33 7.93 -14.49
C ASN A 116 1.79 9.22 -13.78
N ILE A 117 1.49 10.36 -14.41
CA ILE A 117 1.82 11.72 -13.94
C ILE A 117 1.29 11.99 -12.52
N TRP A 118 0.08 11.51 -12.19
CA TRP A 118 -0.53 11.70 -10.87
C TRP A 118 0.24 10.97 -9.76
N PHE A 119 0.97 9.90 -10.10
CA PHE A 119 1.78 9.14 -9.16
C PHE A 119 3.26 9.56 -9.17
N ALA A 120 3.68 10.46 -10.06
CA ALA A 120 5.07 10.88 -10.21
C ALA A 120 5.69 11.45 -8.91
N HIS A 121 4.86 12.10 -8.07
CA HIS A 121 5.28 12.66 -6.79
C HIS A 121 5.14 11.69 -5.61
N THR A 122 4.64 10.47 -5.83
CA THR A 122 4.52 9.46 -4.77
C THR A 122 5.89 8.91 -4.41
N SER A 123 6.27 9.01 -3.14
CA SER A 123 7.55 8.46 -2.68
C SER A 123 7.59 6.94 -2.83
N LYS A 124 8.63 6.42 -3.48
CA LYS A 124 8.88 4.97 -3.57
C LYS A 124 9.46 4.37 -2.28
N LYS A 125 9.80 5.21 -1.29
CA LYS A 125 10.35 4.83 0.02
C LYS A 125 9.33 4.98 1.15
N MET A 126 8.03 4.92 0.83
CA MET A 126 6.97 5.09 1.82
C MET A 126 7.07 4.11 2.98
N MET A 127 7.58 2.89 2.75
CA MET A 127 7.79 1.90 3.82
C MET A 127 8.75 2.39 4.91
N ASP A 128 9.87 3.03 4.53
CA ASP A 128 10.81 3.62 5.48
C ASP A 128 10.22 4.85 6.17
N GLN A 129 9.50 5.68 5.41
CA GLN A 129 8.88 6.90 5.94
C GLN A 129 7.86 6.57 7.03
N THR A 130 7.02 5.56 6.81
CA THR A 130 5.98 5.17 7.78
C THR A 130 6.57 4.53 9.03
N ALA A 131 7.66 3.75 8.88
CA ALA A 131 8.42 3.23 10.01
C ALA A 131 9.09 4.35 10.83
N ASN A 132 9.64 5.37 10.16
CA ASN A 132 10.19 6.56 10.81
C ASN A 132 9.12 7.35 11.55
N HIS A 133 7.94 7.55 10.94
CA HIS A 133 6.79 8.20 11.59
C HIS A 133 6.35 7.42 12.83
N ALA A 134 6.24 6.09 12.74
CA ALA A 134 5.89 5.25 13.88
C ALA A 134 6.88 5.38 15.04
N SER A 135 8.18 5.42 14.74
CA SER A 135 9.24 5.59 15.74
C SER A 135 9.20 6.98 16.38
N ARG A 136 8.93 8.03 15.59
CA ARG A 136 8.73 9.39 16.12
C ARG A 136 7.53 9.48 17.06
N ILE A 137 6.39 8.93 16.68
CA ILE A 137 5.18 8.93 17.53
C ILE A 137 5.44 8.14 18.82
N ARG A 138 6.08 6.97 18.76
CA ARG A 138 6.44 6.20 19.96
C ARG A 138 7.33 6.99 20.93
N ARG A 139 8.28 7.78 20.43
CA ARG A 139 9.10 8.67 21.26
C ARG A 139 8.26 9.75 21.94
N HIS A 140 7.29 10.32 21.25
CA HIS A 140 6.37 11.29 21.85
C HIS A 140 5.49 10.65 22.93
N ILE A 141 4.96 9.45 22.68
CA ILE A 141 4.19 8.68 23.67
C ILE A 141 5.02 8.45 24.94
N GLN A 142 6.29 8.06 24.80
CA GLN A 142 7.19 7.86 25.95
C GLN A 142 7.45 9.15 26.73
N ALA A 143 7.48 10.30 26.06
CA ALA A 143 7.81 11.59 26.68
C ALA A 143 6.61 12.25 27.38
N VAL A 144 5.40 12.15 26.81
CA VAL A 144 4.23 12.90 27.29
C VAL A 144 3.01 12.04 27.62
N GLY A 145 3.09 10.72 27.45
CA GLY A 145 1.99 9.78 27.69
C GLY A 145 1.15 9.50 26.44
N GLN A 146 0.52 8.33 26.41
CA GLN A 146 -0.28 7.84 25.28
C GLN A 146 -1.51 8.71 25.04
N ASP A 147 -2.34 8.93 26.05
CA ASP A 147 -3.64 9.61 25.92
C ASP A 147 -3.50 11.02 25.30
N ARG A 148 -2.45 11.75 25.69
CA ARG A 148 -2.19 13.10 25.15
C ARG A 148 -1.81 13.07 23.67
N VAL A 149 -1.03 12.08 23.26
CA VAL A 149 -0.64 11.92 21.86
C VAL A 149 -1.81 11.43 21.03
N GLU A 150 -2.60 10.48 21.52
CA GLU A 150 -3.80 9.98 20.84
C GLU A 150 -4.84 11.09 20.66
N THR A 151 -5.16 11.86 21.71
CA THR A 151 -6.09 12.99 21.61
C THR A 151 -5.65 14.01 20.55
N PHE A 152 -4.35 14.28 20.46
CA PHE A 152 -3.80 15.16 19.43
C PHE A 152 -3.93 14.57 18.02
N ILE A 153 -3.62 13.28 17.86
CA ILE A 153 -3.76 12.59 16.58
C ILE A 153 -5.24 12.55 16.15
N ASP A 154 -6.17 12.26 17.06
CA ASP A 154 -7.62 12.26 16.78
C ASP A 154 -8.09 13.63 16.27
N ALA A 155 -7.61 14.72 16.88
CA ALA A 155 -7.89 16.07 16.41
C ALA A 155 -7.33 16.31 14.99
N CYS A 156 -6.11 15.86 14.69
CA CYS A 156 -5.55 15.93 13.34
C CYS A 156 -6.34 15.10 12.33
N LEU A 157 -6.76 13.89 12.70
CA LEU A 157 -7.50 12.98 11.83
C LEU A 157 -8.90 13.51 11.50
N SER A 158 -9.50 14.33 12.36
CA SER A 158 -10.77 15.00 12.05
C SER A 158 -10.69 15.94 10.83
N LEU A 159 -9.48 16.31 10.41
CA LEU A 159 -9.22 17.17 9.25
C LEU A 159 -8.60 16.40 8.06
N GLU A 160 -8.39 15.08 8.17
CA GLU A 160 -7.69 14.27 7.15
C GLU A 160 -8.35 14.40 5.78
N ASP A 161 -9.68 14.33 5.73
CA ASP A 161 -10.47 14.40 4.49
C ASP A 161 -10.50 15.81 3.86
N LEU A 162 -9.98 16.83 4.55
CA LEU A 162 -9.91 18.21 4.06
C LEU A 162 -8.56 18.55 3.42
N ILE A 163 -7.60 17.62 3.47
CA ILE A 163 -6.25 17.84 2.94
C ILE A 163 -6.21 17.43 1.48
N ASP A 164 -5.90 18.38 0.59
CA ASP A 164 -5.57 18.09 -0.81
C ASP A 164 -4.13 17.54 -0.90
N PRO A 165 -3.94 16.23 -1.20
CA PRO A 165 -2.62 15.63 -1.27
C PRO A 165 -1.77 16.13 -2.44
N HIS A 166 -2.40 16.74 -3.45
CA HIS A 166 -1.70 17.30 -4.62
C HIS A 166 -1.33 18.77 -4.43
N SER A 167 -1.94 19.46 -3.46
CA SER A 167 -1.69 20.88 -3.17
C SER A 167 -0.20 21.27 -3.12
N PRO A 168 0.71 20.49 -2.49
CA PRO A 168 2.15 20.82 -2.47
C PRO A 168 2.82 20.85 -3.84
N TYR A 169 2.25 20.18 -4.85
CA TYR A 169 2.81 20.03 -6.19
C TYR A 169 2.11 20.93 -7.23
N ILE A 170 1.01 21.59 -6.85
CA ILE A 170 0.29 22.51 -7.72
C ILE A 170 0.90 23.90 -7.59
N GLN A 171 1.57 24.38 -8.64
CA GLN A 171 1.98 25.77 -8.74
C GLN A 171 0.76 26.67 -9.02
N ARG A 172 0.19 27.27 -7.98
CA ARG A 172 -1.03 28.09 -8.08
C ARG A 172 -0.79 29.52 -8.59
N ARG A 173 0.47 29.98 -8.60
CA ARG A 173 0.84 31.35 -8.99
C ARG A 173 1.97 31.27 -10.01
N ARG A 174 1.75 31.81 -11.22
CA ARG A 174 2.82 32.01 -12.20
C ARG A 174 3.89 32.89 -11.57
N THR A 175 5.15 32.48 -11.68
CA THR A 175 6.30 33.33 -11.37
C THR A 175 6.37 34.42 -12.44
N ASP A 176 6.60 35.67 -12.05
CA ASP A 176 6.60 36.85 -12.95
C ASP A 176 7.73 36.86 -14.01
N GLY A 177 8.38 35.71 -14.26
CA GLY A 177 9.45 35.52 -15.26
C GLY A 177 9.07 34.66 -16.47
N ASP A 178 7.85 34.12 -16.54
CA ASP A 178 7.41 33.23 -17.64
C ASP A 178 6.76 34.01 -18.81
N ILE A 179 7.05 35.30 -18.92
CA ILE A 179 6.61 36.18 -20.02
C ILE A 179 7.84 36.68 -20.77
N GLU A 180 8.44 35.82 -21.59
CA GLU A 180 9.29 36.20 -22.72
C GLU A 180 8.97 35.34 -23.93
#